data_AF-A0A0Q4ECT8-F1
#
_entry.id   AF-A0A0Q4ECT8-F1
#
_cell.length_a   1.000
_cell.length_b   1.000
_cell.length_c   1.000
_cell.angle_alpha   90.00
_cell.angle_beta   90.00
_cell.angle_gamma   90.00
#
_symmetry.space_group_name_H-M   'P 1'
#
loop_
_entity.id
_entity.type
_entity.pdbx_description
1 polymer ?
#
loop_
_entity_poly.entity_id
_entity_poly.type
_entity_poly.pdbx_seq_one_letter_code
_entity_poly.pdbx_strand_id
1 'polypeptide(L)'
;MLTGLIFILFMFALGNFFYLVFPEHSNLVKRLSVSVVSIILLTIFYCLTEGGNSILEGIITVGGYFLFNFFAHLLLIKVFKVENYYLYLVLFFIFFIIITIFYTALMQDVFNYS
;
A
#
# COMPACT_ATOMS: atom_id res chain seq x y z
N MET A 1 -16.39 -10.54 -4.84
CA MET A 1 -16.63 -9.87 -3.54
C MET A 1 -15.66 -10.34 -2.45
N LEU A 2 -15.61 -11.65 -2.14
CA LEU A 2 -14.70 -12.17 -1.09
C LEU A 2 -13.21 -11.93 -1.40
N THR A 3 -12.77 -12.17 -2.64
CA THR A 3 -11.39 -11.93 -3.09
C THR A 3 -10.97 -10.46 -2.99
N GLY A 4 -11.86 -9.52 -3.34
CA GLY A 4 -11.60 -8.09 -3.20
C GLY A 4 -11.50 -7.65 -1.74
N LEU A 5 -12.32 -8.23 -0.85
CA LEU A 5 -12.29 -7.94 0.58
C LEU A 5 -11.02 -8.49 1.25
N ILE A 6 -10.58 -9.69 0.85
CA ILE A 6 -9.30 -10.28 1.29
C ILE A 6 -8.11 -9.41 0.82
N PHE A 7 -8.12 -8.98 -0.45
CA PHE A 7 -7.09 -8.10 -0.99
C PHE A 7 -7.01 -6.78 -0.22
N ILE A 8 -8.16 -6.16 0.05
CA ILE A 8 -8.28 -4.94 0.85
C ILE A 8 -7.70 -5.13 2.26
N LEU A 9 -8.10 -6.19 2.96
CA LEU A 9 -7.60 -6.47 4.32
C LEU A 9 -6.09 -6.73 4.32
N PHE A 10 -5.58 -7.45 3.32
CA PHE A 10 -4.16 -7.74 3.18
C PHE A 10 -3.35 -6.47 2.93
N MET A 11 -3.84 -5.61 2.03
CA MET A 11 -3.23 -4.32 1.73
C MET A 11 -3.28 -3.35 2.93
N PHE A 12 -4.38 -3.34 3.68
CA PHE A 12 -4.51 -2.55 4.91
C PHE A 12 -3.56 -3.06 6.01
N ALA A 13 -3.41 -4.37 6.13
CA ALA A 13 -2.46 -4.99 7.06
C ALA A 13 -1.01 -4.66 6.67
N LEU A 14 -0.67 -4.70 5.38
CA LEU A 14 0.64 -4.28 4.88
C LEU A 14 0.90 -2.79 5.13
N GLY A 15 -0.09 -1.92 4.93
CA GLY A 15 0.01 -0.50 5.27
C GLY A 15 0.23 -0.26 6.77
N ASN A 16 -0.39 -1.07 7.63
CA ASN A 16 -0.19 -1.03 9.09
C ASN A 16 1.11 -1.68 9.56
N PHE A 17 1.66 -2.63 8.81
CA PHE A 17 2.94 -3.25 9.11
C PHE A 17 4.05 -2.20 9.22
N PHE A 18 3.96 -1.10 8.47
CA PHE A 18 4.87 0.04 8.59
C PHE A 18 4.85 0.69 9.98
N TYR A 19 3.70 0.79 10.63
CA TYR A 19 3.62 1.37 11.96
C TYR A 19 4.35 0.50 13.00
N LEU A 20 4.26 -0.83 12.89
CA LEU A 20 4.83 -1.77 13.85
C LEU A 20 6.31 -2.08 13.60
N VAL A 21 6.75 -2.10 12.34
CA VAL A 21 8.13 -2.50 11.96
C VAL A 21 9.11 -1.33 11.96
N PHE A 22 8.63 -0.09 11.81
CA PHE A 22 9.49 1.08 11.87
C PHE A 22 9.41 1.75 13.23
N PRO A 23 10.40 1.52 14.13
CA PRO A 23 10.50 2.36 15.32
C PRO A 23 10.61 3.82 14.92
N GLU A 24 10.08 4.75 15.72
CA GLU A 24 10.02 6.20 15.42
C GLU A 24 11.37 6.77 14.96
N HIS A 25 12.48 6.21 15.45
CA HIS A 25 13.85 6.62 15.16
C HIS A 25 14.46 5.99 13.89
N SER A 26 13.75 5.09 13.21
CA SER A 26 14.25 4.49 11.98
C SER A 26 14.37 5.53 10.87
N ASN A 27 15.55 5.59 10.25
CA ASN A 27 15.88 6.51 9.18
C ASN A 27 14.95 6.28 7.96
N LEU A 28 14.55 7.37 7.30
CA LEU A 28 13.60 7.35 6.17
C LEU A 28 14.06 6.41 5.06
N VAL A 29 15.37 6.36 4.78
CA VAL A 29 15.99 5.45 3.81
C VAL A 29 15.72 3.97 4.16
N LYS A 30 15.78 3.61 5.44
CA LYS A 30 15.52 2.23 5.91
C LYS A 30 14.04 1.85 5.72
N ARG A 31 13.12 2.81 5.94
CA ARG A 31 11.68 2.60 5.70
C ARG A 31 11.37 2.39 4.22
N LEU A 32 11.99 3.22 3.39
CA LEU A 32 11.82 3.19 1.95
C LEU A 32 12.39 1.90 1.34
N SER A 33 13.58 1.48 1.77
CA SER A 33 14.20 0.23 1.28
C SER A 33 13.39 -1.01 1.64
N VAL A 34 12.86 -1.12 2.87
CA VAL A 34 11.96 -2.23 3.22
C VAL A 34 10.66 -2.15 2.43
N SER A 35 10.10 -0.96 2.23
CA SER A 35 8.91 -0.77 1.40
C SER A 35 9.13 -1.29 -0.02
N VAL A 36 10.28 -0.95 -0.62
CA VAL A 36 10.66 -1.40 -1.96
C VAL A 36 10.83 -2.93 -2.00
N VAL A 37 11.47 -3.53 -1.00
CA VAL A 37 11.61 -5.00 -0.92
C VAL A 37 10.24 -5.67 -0.81
N SER A 38 9.34 -5.14 0.03
CA SER A 38 7.97 -5.65 0.16
C SER A 38 7.20 -5.56 -1.15
N ILE A 39 7.28 -4.42 -1.87
CA ILE A 39 6.67 -4.25 -3.19
C ILE A 39 7.21 -5.31 -4.16
N ILE A 40 8.53 -5.48 -4.24
CA ILE A 40 9.15 -6.45 -5.15
C ILE A 40 8.64 -7.86 -4.85
N LEU A 41 8.59 -8.26 -3.58
CA LEU A 41 8.10 -9.58 -3.18
C LEU A 41 6.62 -9.78 -3.54
N LEU A 42 5.78 -8.78 -3.31
CA LEU A 42 4.34 -8.83 -3.63
C LEU A 42 4.10 -8.88 -5.14
N THR A 43 4.87 -8.10 -5.90
CA THR A 43 4.83 -8.14 -7.36
C THR A 43 5.24 -9.52 -7.88
N ILE A 44 6.33 -10.10 -7.37
CA ILE A 44 6.76 -11.45 -7.77
C ILE A 44 5.66 -12.47 -7.46
N PHE A 45 5.06 -12.40 -6.26
CA PHE A 45 3.96 -13.27 -5.88
C PHE A 45 2.76 -13.14 -6.83
N TYR A 46 2.35 -11.90 -7.14
CA TYR A 46 1.29 -11.61 -8.09
C TYR A 46 1.57 -12.20 -9.49
N CYS A 47 2.77 -11.97 -10.01
CA CYS A 47 3.19 -12.47 -11.31
C CYS A 47 3.19 -14.01 -11.40
N LEU A 48 3.55 -14.69 -10.30
CA LEU A 48 3.49 -16.15 -10.20
C LEU A 48 2.04 -16.66 -10.22
N THR A 49 1.09 -15.89 -9.67
CA THR A 49 -0.33 -16.30 -9.61
C THR A 49 -1.10 -16.06 -10.91
N GLU A 50 -0.78 -15.02 -11.68
CA GLU A 50 -1.54 -14.66 -12.90
C GLU A 50 -0.90 -15.11 -14.23
N GLY A 51 0.20 -15.88 -14.19
CA GLY A 51 0.75 -16.49 -15.40
C GLY A 51 1.45 -15.52 -16.36
N GLY A 52 2.22 -14.58 -15.81
CA GLY A 52 3.25 -13.82 -16.54
C GLY A 52 2.79 -12.78 -17.58
N ASN A 53 1.51 -12.76 -17.97
CA ASN A 53 1.06 -11.97 -19.12
C ASN A 53 1.00 -10.45 -18.89
N SER A 54 1.19 -9.95 -17.67
CA SER A 54 1.28 -8.50 -17.43
C SER A 54 2.09 -8.12 -16.19
N ILE A 55 3.38 -8.47 -16.19
CA ILE A 55 4.32 -8.08 -15.11
C ILE A 55 4.33 -6.56 -14.89
N LEU A 56 4.25 -5.79 -15.97
CA LEU A 56 4.23 -4.32 -15.93
C LEU A 56 3.02 -3.79 -15.17
N GLU A 57 1.84 -4.33 -15.44
CA GLU A 57 0.59 -3.98 -14.77
C GLU A 57 0.63 -4.38 -13.30
N GLY A 58 1.15 -5.57 -12.97
CA GLY A 58 1.36 -5.96 -11.57
C GLY A 58 2.29 -5.00 -10.82
N ILE A 59 3.41 -4.59 -11.43
CA ILE A 59 4.35 -3.60 -10.86
C ILE A 59 3.65 -2.26 -10.63
N ILE A 60 2.95 -1.76 -11.65
CA ILE A 60 2.29 -0.46 -11.57
C ILE A 60 1.21 -0.54 -10.49
N THR A 61 0.30 -1.52 -10.57
CA THR A 61 -0.83 -1.70 -9.65
C THR A 61 -0.37 -1.85 -8.20
N VAL A 62 0.48 -2.84 -7.92
CA VAL A 62 0.87 -3.17 -6.55
C VAL A 62 1.84 -2.12 -6.02
N GLY A 63 2.83 -1.72 -6.83
CA GLY A 63 3.86 -0.77 -6.45
C GLY A 63 3.30 0.63 -6.21
N GLY A 64 2.50 1.15 -7.13
CA GLY A 64 1.89 2.47 -6.99
C GLY A 64 0.92 2.52 -5.81
N TYR A 65 0.05 1.52 -5.68
CA TYR A 65 -0.89 1.42 -4.57
C TYR A 65 -0.17 1.44 -3.21
N PHE A 66 0.90 0.67 -3.08
CA PHE A 66 1.70 0.61 -1.87
C PHE A 66 2.42 1.93 -1.57
N LEU A 67 2.91 2.61 -2.60
CA LEU A 67 3.59 3.90 -2.49
C LEU A 67 2.64 4.99 -1.99
N PHE A 68 1.40 5.02 -2.48
CA PHE A 68 0.36 5.92 -1.97
C PHE A 68 0.05 5.65 -0.49
N ASN A 69 -0.07 4.38 -0.10
CA ASN A 69 -0.27 4.02 1.31
C ASN A 69 0.92 4.40 2.19
N PHE A 70 2.14 4.24 1.71
CA PHE A 70 3.34 4.70 2.40
C PHE A 70 3.36 6.22 2.58
N PHE A 71 2.92 6.99 1.58
CA PHE A 71 2.78 8.44 1.73
C PHE A 71 1.70 8.83 2.73
N ALA A 72 0.55 8.16 2.76
CA ALA A 72 -0.46 8.38 3.80
C ALA A 72 0.08 8.08 5.20
N HIS A 73 0.84 7.00 5.36
CA HIS A 73 1.53 6.67 6.62
C HIS A 73 2.49 7.81 7.03
N LEU A 74 3.35 8.27 6.12
CA LEU A 74 4.27 9.37 6.40
C LEU A 74 3.54 10.67 6.73
N LEU A 75 2.45 10.97 6.04
CA LEU A 75 1.61 12.14 6.30
C LEU A 75 1.07 12.10 7.74
N LEU A 76 0.53 10.97 8.18
CA LEU A 76 -0.01 10.81 9.53
C LEU A 76 1.06 10.94 10.62
N ILE A 77 2.22 10.30 10.45
CA ILE A 77 3.25 10.28 11.49
C ILE A 77 4.13 11.55 11.47
N LYS A 78 4.50 12.06 10.29
CA LYS A 78 5.45 13.19 10.19
C LYS A 78 4.77 14.55 10.11
N VAL A 79 3.66 14.66 9.39
CA VAL A 79 2.97 15.95 9.19
C VAL A 79 1.95 16.17 10.29
N PHE A 80 1.03 15.21 10.48
CA PHE A 80 -0.01 15.31 11.50
C PHE A 80 0.45 14.87 12.89
N LYS A 81 1.61 14.22 13.00
CA LYS A 81 2.22 13.79 14.28
C LYS A 81 1.24 12.98 15.13
N VAL A 82 0.55 12.02 14.51
CA VAL A 82 -0.39 11.15 15.21
C VAL A 82 0.39 10.10 16.01
N GLU A 83 0.49 10.31 17.32
CA GLU A 83 1.23 9.44 18.25
C GLU A 83 0.37 8.30 18.82
N ASN A 84 -0.96 8.49 18.90
CA ASN A 84 -1.87 7.47 19.41
C ASN A 84 -2.17 6.43 18.34
N TYR A 85 -1.83 5.16 18.59
CA TYR A 85 -2.01 4.07 17.63
C TYR A 85 -3.46 3.88 17.19
N TYR A 86 -4.44 3.97 18.10
CA TYR A 86 -5.85 3.79 17.73
C TYR A 86 -6.35 4.92 16.84
N LEU A 87 -5.94 6.16 17.13
CA LEU A 87 -6.23 7.30 16.28
C LEU A 87 -5.55 7.18 14.91
N TYR A 88 -4.28 6.73 14.90
CA TYR A 88 -3.55 6.42 13.67
C TYR A 88 -4.30 5.38 12.84
N LEU A 89 -4.76 4.28 13.45
CA LEU A 89 -5.43 3.19 12.76
C LEU A 89 -6.72 3.66 12.09
N VAL A 90 -7.55 4.43 12.80
CA VAL A 90 -8.80 4.99 12.25
C VAL A 90 -8.51 5.95 11.11
N LEU A 91 -7.57 6.88 11.28
CA LEU A 91 -7.23 7.85 10.24
C LEU A 91 -6.61 7.16 9.02
N PHE A 92 -5.68 6.23 9.25
CA PHE A 92 -5.05 5.45 8.18
C PHE A 92 -6.08 4.63 7.42
N PHE A 93 -7.09 4.06 8.09
CA PHE A 93 -8.19 3.35 7.43
C PHE A 93 -9.01 4.28 6.51
N ILE A 94 -9.28 5.51 6.94
CA ILE A 94 -9.96 6.51 6.10
C ILE A 94 -9.11 6.84 4.87
N PHE A 95 -7.81 7.14 5.05
CA PHE A 95 -6.89 7.38 3.94
C PHE A 95 -6.79 6.19 3.00
N PHE A 96 -6.73 4.98 3.56
CA PHE A 96 -6.68 3.72 2.81
C PHE A 96 -7.91 3.55 1.91
N ILE A 97 -9.12 3.84 2.40
CA ILE A 97 -10.35 3.79 1.58
C ILE A 97 -10.26 4.79 0.43
N ILE A 98 -9.87 6.04 0.73
CA ILE A 98 -9.76 7.10 -0.28
C ILE A 98 -8.73 6.72 -1.35
N ILE A 99 -7.56 6.26 -0.92
CA ILE A 99 -6.50 5.79 -1.82
C ILE A 99 -7.02 4.62 -2.66
N THR A 100 -7.73 3.67 -2.07
CA THR A 100 -8.26 2.52 -2.81
C THR A 100 -9.22 2.95 -3.91
N ILE A 101 -10.21 3.77 -3.58
CA ILE A 101 -11.19 4.25 -4.57
C ILE A 101 -10.49 5.03 -5.68
N PHE A 102 -9.63 5.99 -5.32
CA PHE A 102 -8.88 6.80 -6.28
C PHE A 102 -7.99 5.94 -7.17
N TYR A 103 -7.25 5.01 -6.58
CA TYR A 103 -6.28 4.21 -7.28
C TYR A 103 -6.95 3.17 -8.18
N THR A 104 -8.05 2.56 -7.75
CA THR A 104 -8.85 1.68 -8.62
C THR A 104 -9.39 2.43 -9.84
N ALA A 105 -9.92 3.64 -9.66
CA ALA A 105 -10.38 4.48 -10.77
C ALA A 105 -9.22 4.85 -11.72
N LEU A 106 -8.08 5.27 -11.16
CA LEU A 106 -6.88 5.59 -11.94
C LEU A 106 -6.43 4.39 -12.80
N MET A 107 -6.45 3.18 -12.23
CA MET A 107 -6.00 1.98 -12.93
C MET A 107 -6.98 1.53 -14.01
N GLN A 108 -8.29 1.73 -13.82
CA GLN A 108 -9.28 1.56 -14.89
C GLN A 108 -8.98 2.44 -16.10
N ASP A 109 -8.67 3.72 -15.86
CA ASP A 109 -8.31 4.66 -16.92
C ASP A 109 -6.96 4.32 -17.58
N VAL A 110 -5.95 3.94 -16.78
CA VAL A 110 -4.58 3.68 -17.28
C VAL A 110 -4.51 2.42 -18.14
N PHE A 111 -5.22 1.36 -17.76
CA PHE A 111 -5.17 0.07 -18.46
C PHE A 111 -6.35 -0.15 -19.41
N ASN A 112 -7.26 0.83 -19.52
CA ASN A 112 -8.49 0.72 -20.32
C ASN A 112 -9.27 -0.57 -20.02
N TYR A 113 -9.39 -0.95 -18.75
CA TYR A 113 -10.26 -2.05 -18.39
C TYR A 113 -11.71 -1.64 -18.69
N SER A 114 -12.40 -2.43 -19.52
CA SER A 114 -13.81 -2.25 -19.85
C SER A 114 -14.73 -2.60 -18.69
#